data_AF-A0ABD6A6J1-F1
#
_entry.id   AF-A0ABD6A6J1-F1
#
_cell.length_a   1.000
_cell.length_b   1.000
_cell.length_c   1.000
_cell.angle_alpha   90.00
_cell.angle_beta   90.00
_cell.angle_gamma   90.00
#
_symmetry.space_group_name_H-M   'P 1'
#
loop_
_entity.id
_entity.type
_entity.pdbx_description
1 polymer ?
#
loop_
_entity_poly.entity_id
_entity_poly.type
_entity_poly.pdbx_seq_one_letter_code
_entity_poly.pdbx_strand_id
1 'polypeptide(L)'
;MLRDSLCRDLTGQFVGCDERPDRATCSFHDEPCCMRAGDVIQLEVERVDDVWSTLFHRCERHAVHGFPREHSLCGTPQVLVATRLEPTGAYLPDTNEYVPDALTVGAIDIVDVSPADEGLRPHY
;
A
#
# COMPACT_ATOMS: atom_id res chain seq x y z
N MET A 1 -4.80 18.30 3.41
CA MET A 1 -4.06 17.84 4.61
C MET A 1 -3.83 16.34 4.60
N LEU A 2 -4.86 15.48 4.73
CA LEU A 2 -4.67 14.02 4.71
C LEU A 2 -4.13 13.52 3.35
N ARG A 3 -4.84 13.85 2.26
CA ARG A 3 -4.44 13.45 0.89
C ARG A 3 -3.02 13.93 0.56
N ASP A 4 -2.70 15.19 0.86
CA ASP A 4 -1.37 15.74 0.59
C ASP A 4 -0.27 14.99 1.37
N SER A 5 -0.53 14.61 2.62
CA SER A 5 0.39 13.80 3.43
C SER A 5 0.58 12.40 2.84
N LEU A 6 -0.50 11.73 2.43
CA LEU A 6 -0.44 10.42 1.79
C LEU A 6 0.34 10.48 0.48
N CYS A 7 0.03 11.44 -0.39
CA CYS A 7 0.73 11.62 -1.65
C CYS A 7 2.22 11.86 -1.45
N ARG A 8 2.60 12.71 -0.48
CA ARG A 8 4.00 12.98 -0.15
C ARG A 8 4.76 11.72 0.28
N ASP A 9 4.14 10.87 1.09
CA ASP A 9 4.84 9.78 1.76
C ASP A 9 4.83 8.48 0.92
N LEU A 10 3.79 8.24 0.13
CA LEU A 10 3.58 6.98 -0.57
C LEU A 10 3.89 7.04 -2.07
N THR A 11 3.70 8.18 -2.75
CA THR A 11 3.89 8.24 -4.21
C THR A 11 5.36 7.96 -4.57
N GLY A 12 5.61 7.08 -5.53
CA GLY A 12 6.94 6.63 -5.91
C GLY A 12 7.54 5.56 -4.98
N GLN A 13 6.85 5.17 -3.90
CA GLN A 13 7.27 4.06 -3.05
C GLN A 13 7.25 2.75 -3.84
N PHE A 14 8.29 1.94 -3.69
CA PHE A 14 8.39 0.62 -4.31
C PHE A 14 7.32 -0.34 -3.78
N VAL A 15 6.65 -1.07 -4.68
CA VAL A 15 5.56 -2.02 -4.37
C VAL A 15 5.88 -3.44 -4.86
N GLY A 16 7.00 -3.62 -5.57
CA GLY A 16 7.40 -4.91 -6.11
C GLY A 16 8.17 -5.80 -5.11
N CYS A 17 8.82 -6.83 -5.62
CA CYS A 17 9.83 -7.58 -4.90
C CYS A 17 11.16 -7.59 -5.67
N ASP A 18 12.27 -7.80 -4.97
CA ASP A 18 13.61 -7.72 -5.56
C ASP A 18 13.82 -8.72 -6.71
N GLU A 19 13.21 -9.90 -6.63
CA GLU A 19 13.29 -10.92 -7.69
C GLU A 19 12.50 -10.54 -8.95
N ARG A 20 11.44 -9.75 -8.79
CA ARG A 20 10.50 -9.35 -9.86
C ARG A 20 10.06 -7.90 -9.62
N PRO A 21 10.95 -6.91 -9.81
CA PRO A 21 10.65 -5.51 -9.50
C PRO A 21 9.55 -4.94 -10.40
N ASP A 22 9.28 -5.60 -11.52
CA ASP A 22 8.20 -5.30 -12.47
C ASP A 22 6.85 -5.93 -12.08
N ARG A 23 6.76 -6.58 -10.91
CA ARG A 23 5.54 -7.24 -10.40
C ARG A 23 5.35 -6.96 -8.92
N ALA A 24 4.09 -6.86 -8.52
CA ALA A 24 3.69 -6.82 -7.12
C ALA A 24 2.78 -8.00 -6.78
N THR A 25 2.82 -8.43 -5.52
CA THR A 25 2.04 -9.55 -5.01
C THR A 25 0.97 -9.04 -4.06
N CYS A 26 -0.26 -9.52 -4.21
CA CYS A 26 -1.32 -9.21 -3.26
C CYS A 26 -1.14 -10.06 -2.00
N SER A 27 -1.30 -9.42 -0.84
CA SER A 27 -1.13 -10.03 0.48
C SER A 27 -2.18 -11.09 0.83
N PHE A 28 -3.20 -11.28 -0.02
CA PHE A 28 -4.38 -12.12 0.26
C PHE A 28 -4.54 -13.30 -0.70
N HIS A 29 -3.51 -13.61 -1.49
CA HIS A 29 -3.45 -14.90 -2.19
C HIS A 29 -2.48 -15.85 -1.50
N ASP A 30 -2.83 -17.13 -1.49
CA ASP A 30 -1.90 -18.21 -1.14
C ASP A 30 -0.91 -18.51 -2.29
N GLU A 31 -1.22 -18.05 -3.50
CA GLU A 31 -0.40 -18.19 -4.70
C GLU A 31 0.02 -16.82 -5.26
N PRO A 32 1.18 -16.68 -5.90
CA PRO A 32 1.60 -15.39 -6.46
C PRO A 32 0.61 -14.88 -7.51
N CYS A 33 -0.12 -13.81 -7.19
CA CYS A 33 -0.77 -13.01 -8.22
C CYS A 33 0.22 -11.95 -8.71
N CYS A 34 0.45 -11.89 -10.01
CA CYS A 34 1.41 -10.98 -10.61
C CYS A 34 0.70 -9.68 -11.04
N MET A 35 0.51 -8.73 -10.12
CA MET A 35 0.05 -7.37 -10.44
C MET A 35 1.16 -6.66 -11.23
N ARG A 36 0.78 -5.82 -12.19
CA ARG A 36 1.70 -5.19 -13.15
C ARG A 36 1.40 -3.70 -13.34
N ALA A 37 2.30 -3.02 -14.06
CA ALA A 37 2.10 -1.64 -14.46
C ALA A 37 0.72 -1.42 -15.10
N GLY A 38 0.04 -0.35 -14.68
CA GLY A 38 -1.30 0.03 -15.14
C GLY A 38 -2.44 -0.58 -14.34
N ASP A 39 -2.20 -1.65 -13.56
CA ASP A 39 -3.23 -2.21 -12.69
C ASP A 39 -3.57 -1.21 -11.57
N VAL A 40 -4.86 -1.17 -11.20
CA VAL A 40 -5.33 -0.43 -10.03
C VAL A 40 -5.40 -1.39 -8.86
N ILE A 41 -4.72 -1.05 -7.77
CA ILE A 41 -4.66 -1.84 -6.56
C ILE A 41 -5.17 -1.02 -5.38
N GLN A 42 -5.52 -1.70 -4.30
CA GLN A 42 -5.78 -1.07 -3.02
C GLN A 42 -4.62 -1.27 -2.07
N LEU A 43 -4.27 -0.22 -1.33
CA LEU A 43 -3.31 -0.25 -0.23
C LEU A 43 -4.04 0.01 1.07
N GLU A 44 -3.77 -0.84 2.06
CA GLU A 44 -4.00 -0.48 3.45
C GLU A 44 -2.75 0.19 3.97
N VAL A 45 -2.90 1.40 4.50
CA VAL A 45 -1.77 2.19 5.01
C VAL A 45 -2.05 2.63 6.43
N GLU A 46 -1.00 2.73 7.22
CA GLU A 46 -1.04 3.24 8.59
C GLU A 46 -0.07 4.39 8.79
N ARG A 47 -0.33 5.22 9.79
CA ARG A 47 0.57 6.29 10.17
C ARG A 47 1.38 5.90 11.40
N VAL A 48 2.69 5.76 11.22
CA VAL A 48 3.67 5.46 12.27
C VAL A 48 4.70 6.59 12.30
N ASP A 49 4.97 7.15 13.47
CA ASP A 49 5.94 8.24 13.66
C ASP A 49 5.77 9.39 12.64
N ASP A 50 4.52 9.82 12.45
CA ASP A 50 4.11 10.84 11.49
C ASP A 50 4.24 10.52 10.00
N VAL A 51 4.70 9.33 9.61
CA VAL A 51 4.86 8.89 8.23
C VAL A 51 3.82 7.83 7.87
N TRP A 52 3.26 7.90 6.67
CA TRP A 52 2.40 6.83 6.14
C TRP A 52 3.24 5.68 5.59
N SER A 53 2.91 4.46 6.01
CA SER A 53 3.52 3.23 5.54
C SER A 53 2.47 2.26 5.03
N THR A 54 2.85 1.43 4.05
CA THR A 54 1.99 0.39 3.48
C THR A 54 2.02 -0.88 4.33
N LEU A 55 0.84 -1.36 4.71
CA LEU A 55 0.65 -2.62 5.43
C LEU A 55 0.38 -3.78 4.47
N PHE A 56 -0.60 -3.60 3.58
CA PHE A 56 -1.07 -4.65 2.69
C PHE A 56 -1.38 -4.13 1.30
N HIS A 57 -1.17 -4.99 0.30
CA HIS A 57 -1.51 -4.76 -1.09
C HIS A 57 -2.67 -5.68 -1.50
N ARG A 58 -3.69 -5.12 -2.14
CA ARG A 58 -4.88 -5.84 -2.62
C ARG A 58 -4.98 -5.70 -4.13
N CYS A 59 -4.99 -6.83 -4.84
CA CYS A 59 -5.37 -6.84 -6.25
C CYS A 59 -6.87 -6.51 -6.39
N GLU A 60 -7.32 -6.20 -7.60
CA GLU A 60 -8.73 -5.88 -7.89
C GLU A 60 -9.71 -6.93 -7.34
N ARG A 61 -9.35 -8.22 -7.39
CA ARG A 61 -10.18 -9.32 -6.88
C ARG A 61 -10.36 -9.30 -5.36
N HIS A 62 -9.37 -8.78 -4.63
CA HIS A 62 -9.38 -8.71 -3.17
C HIS A 62 -9.61 -7.29 -2.65
N ALA A 63 -10.01 -6.38 -3.54
CA ALA A 63 -10.41 -5.05 -3.18
C ALA A 63 -11.68 -5.09 -2.33
N VAL A 64 -11.75 -4.19 -1.35
CA VAL A 64 -12.86 -4.04 -0.42
C VAL A 64 -13.44 -2.63 -0.53
N HIS A 65 -14.71 -2.46 -0.17
CA HIS A 65 -15.40 -1.17 -0.31
C HIS A 65 -15.16 -0.21 0.87
N GLY A 66 -14.62 -0.69 1.98
CA GLY A 66 -14.34 0.09 3.17
C GLY A 66 -13.21 -0.54 3.98
N PHE A 67 -12.68 0.20 4.96
CA PHE A 67 -11.56 -0.25 5.77
C PHE A 67 -11.98 -1.48 6.59
N PRO A 68 -11.27 -2.63 6.49
CA PRO A 68 -11.61 -3.83 7.23
C PRO A 68 -11.50 -3.60 8.74
N ARG A 69 -12.60 -3.76 9.47
CA ARG A 69 -12.65 -3.53 10.92
C ARG A 69 -11.69 -4.46 11.69
N GLU A 70 -11.50 -5.66 11.16
CA GLU A 70 -10.56 -6.66 11.66
C GLU A 70 -9.09 -6.21 11.57
N HIS A 71 -8.77 -5.25 10.69
CA HIS A 71 -7.43 -4.69 10.54
C HIS A 71 -7.29 -3.32 11.24
N SER A 72 -8.40 -2.76 11.74
CA SER A 72 -8.39 -1.47 12.42
C SER A 72 -7.64 -1.57 13.75
N LEU A 73 -6.74 -0.63 14.00
CA LEU A 73 -5.98 -0.52 15.24
C LEU A 73 -6.41 0.72 16.03
N CYS A 74 -6.72 0.53 17.31
CA CYS A 74 -7.17 1.60 18.19
C CYS A 74 -6.05 2.65 18.38
N GLY A 75 -6.36 3.91 18.09
CA GLY A 75 -5.43 5.03 18.26
C GLY A 75 -4.40 5.20 17.13
N THR A 76 -4.42 4.35 16.11
CA THR A 76 -3.54 4.45 14.94
C THR A 76 -4.35 4.93 13.73
N PRO A 77 -4.01 6.08 13.12
CA PRO A 77 -4.63 6.50 11.87
C PRO A 77 -4.32 5.50 10.76
N GLN A 78 -5.35 4.95 10.13
CA GLN A 78 -5.21 4.06 8.99
C GLN A 78 -6.17 4.46 7.88
N VAL A 79 -5.77 4.22 6.64
CA VAL A 79 -6.52 4.63 5.45
C VAL A 79 -6.47 3.49 4.43
N LEU A 80 -7.58 3.26 3.75
CA LEU A 80 -7.64 2.44 2.56
C LEU A 80 -7.56 3.36 1.36
N VAL A 81 -6.57 3.15 0.49
CA VAL A 81 -6.38 3.95 -0.72
C VAL A 81 -6.39 3.07 -1.96
N ALA A 82 -6.80 3.64 -3.08
CA ALA A 82 -6.61 3.07 -4.41
C ALA A 82 -5.45 3.79 -5.10
N THR A 83 -4.62 3.04 -5.83
CA THR A 83 -3.54 3.61 -6.63
C THR A 83 -3.33 2.80 -7.90
N ARG A 84 -2.80 3.46 -8.93
CA ARG A 84 -2.32 2.79 -10.13
C ARG A 84 -0.84 2.47 -9.97
N LEU A 85 -0.45 1.25 -10.31
CA LEU A 85 0.96 0.88 -10.35
C LEU A 85 1.64 1.52 -11.56
N GLU A 86 2.75 2.21 -11.31
CA GLU A 86 3.54 2.90 -12.33
C GLU A 86 4.98 2.40 -12.36
N PRO A 87 5.59 2.16 -13.53
CA PRO A 87 6.99 1.76 -13.64
C PRO A 87 7.89 3.01 -13.62
N THR A 88 7.97 3.70 -12.48
CA THR A 88 8.79 4.93 -12.36
C THR A 88 10.21 4.66 -11.88
N GLY A 89 10.51 3.43 -11.50
CA GLY A 89 11.81 2.99 -11.01
C GLY A 89 12.04 3.27 -9.53
N ALA A 90 12.85 2.43 -8.91
CA ALA A 90 13.15 2.46 -7.48
C ALA A 90 14.49 1.80 -7.17
N TYR A 91 15.05 2.12 -6.01
CA TYR A 91 16.14 1.33 -5.42
C TYR A 91 15.55 0.10 -4.73
N LEU A 92 16.08 -1.08 -5.03
CA LEU A 92 15.63 -2.32 -4.43
C LEU A 92 16.11 -2.44 -2.97
N PRO A 93 15.24 -2.80 -2.02
CA PRO A 93 15.59 -2.93 -0.60
C PRO A 93 16.83 -3.77 -0.27
N ASP A 94 17.00 -4.95 -0.88
CA ASP A 94 18.06 -5.88 -0.46
C ASP A 94 19.37 -5.62 -1.19
N THR A 95 19.30 -5.20 -2.46
CA THR A 95 20.49 -5.01 -3.30
C THR A 95 20.96 -3.56 -3.37
N ASN A 96 20.09 -2.60 -3.02
CA ASN A 96 20.29 -1.17 -3.21
C ASN A 96 20.66 -0.79 -4.67
N GLU A 97 20.26 -1.62 -5.63
CA GLU A 97 20.39 -1.35 -7.06
C GLU A 97 19.19 -0.53 -7.54
N TYR A 98 19.43 0.50 -8.36
CA TYR A 98 18.35 1.23 -9.01
C TYR A 98 17.86 0.48 -10.24
N VAL A 99 16.58 0.10 -10.23
CA VAL A 99 15.91 -0.54 -11.36
C VAL A 99 14.92 0.46 -11.98
N PRO A 100 15.14 0.91 -13.24
CA PRO A 100 14.30 1.94 -13.88
C PRO A 100 12.84 1.55 -14.07
N ASP A 101 12.56 0.27 -14.27
CA ASP A 101 11.21 -0.23 -14.55
C ASP A 101 10.53 -0.84 -13.31
N ALA A 102 11.09 -0.60 -12.12
CA ALA A 102 10.49 -1.07 -10.87
C ALA A 102 9.13 -0.41 -10.63
N LEU A 103 8.17 -1.21 -10.17
CA LEU A 103 6.81 -0.76 -9.89
C LEU A 103 6.76 0.06 -8.61
N THR A 104 6.10 1.20 -8.72
CA THR A 104 5.87 2.14 -7.62
C THR A 104 4.40 2.52 -7.51
N VAL A 105 4.06 3.11 -6.36
CA VAL A 105 2.76 3.76 -6.12
C VAL A 105 2.63 5.00 -7.00
N GLY A 106 1.63 5.02 -7.88
CA GLY A 106 1.27 6.19 -8.66
C GLY A 106 0.34 7.15 -7.89
N ALA A 107 -0.56 7.81 -8.61
CA ALA A 107 -1.55 8.69 -8.00
C ALA A 107 -2.45 7.94 -6.99
N ILE A 108 -2.81 8.62 -5.90
CA ILE A 108 -3.53 8.04 -4.77
C ILE A 108 -4.93 8.65 -4.67
N ASP A 109 -5.93 7.80 -4.53
CA ASP A 109 -7.30 8.14 -4.20
C ASP A 109 -7.72 7.48 -2.88
N ILE A 110 -8.27 8.26 -1.96
CA ILE A 110 -8.74 7.73 -0.67
C ILE A 110 -10.06 7.00 -0.89
N VAL A 111 -10.12 5.74 -0.48
CA VAL A 111 -11.33 4.91 -0.54
C VAL A 111 -12.10 5.03 0.77
N ASP A 112 -11.43 4.82 1.90
CA ASP A 112 -12.04 4.88 3.22
C ASP A 112 -11.00 5.16 4.31
N VAL A 113 -11.45 5.61 5.48
CA VAL A 113 -10.60 5.91 6.64
C VAL A 113 -11.03 5.01 7.80
N SER A 114 -10.06 4.33 8.42
CA SER A 114 -10.32 3.46 9.57
C SER A 114 -10.91 4.26 10.74
N PRO A 115 -11.95 3.76 11.41
CA PRO A 115 -12.45 4.35 12.65
C PRO A 115 -11.43 4.12 13.78
N ALA A 116 -10.57 5.12 14.04
CA ALA A 116 -9.48 5.02 15.01
C ALA A 116 -9.93 4.66 16.44
N ASP A 117 -11.16 5.00 16.83
CA ASP A 117 -11.71 4.73 18.17
C ASP A 117 -12.41 3.35 18.29
N GLU A 118 -12.67 2.67 17.17
CA GLU A 118 -13.36 1.36 17.12
C GLU A 118 -12.42 0.18 16.84
N GLY A 119 -11.13 0.44 16.62
CA GLY A 119 -10.13 -0.58 16.27
C GLY A 119 -9.79 -1.56 17.39
N LEU A 120 -9.09 -2.63 17.03
CA LEU A 120 -8.50 -3.58 17.97
C LEU A 120 -7.53 -2.87 18.90
N ARG A 121 -7.65 -3.13 20.21
CA ARG A 121 -6.65 -2.67 21.17
C ARG A 121 -5.48 -3.65 21.16
N PRO A 122 -4.23 -3.19 21.02
CA PRO A 122 -3.09 -4.08 21.17
C PRO A 122 -3.13 -4.68 22.58
N HIS A 123 -3.13 -6.01 22.65
CA HIS A 123 -2.98 -6.73 23.90
C HIS A 123 -1.49 -6.62 24.31
N TYR A 124 -1.18 -5.65 25.17
CA TYR A 124 0.10 -5.58 25.88
C TYR A 124 0.09 -6.47 27.13
#